data_AF-A0A198FQ05-F1
#
_entry.id   AF-A0A198FQ05-F1
#
_cell.length_a   1.000
_cell.length_b   1.000
_cell.length_c   1.000
_cell.angle_alpha   90.00
_cell.angle_beta   90.00
_cell.angle_gamma   90.00
#
_symmetry.space_group_name_H-M   'P 1'
#
loop_
_entity.id
_entity.type
_entity.pdbx_description
1 polymer ?
#
loop_
_entity_poly.entity_id
_entity_poly.type
_entity_poly.pdbx_seq_one_letter_code
_entity_poly.pdbx_strand_id
1 'polypeptide(L)'
;MSPVGASQAGQLLSSDNAVDASIGYARSIGENLINHDWLNLVGHARFQFGSNKQGDADLLVPLIDNPNSLFFSQLGLRANSERTTSNLGLGYRQYQNGWMWGGNSFYDYDITGGNSRIGLGGELWADYLKLTVNGYLRITD
;
A
#
# COMPACT_ATOMS: atom_id res chain seq x y z
N MET A 1 -24.75 -4.96 23.62
CA MET A 1 -24.14 -4.89 22.27
C MET A 1 -23.69 -3.44 22.06
N SER A 2 -22.40 -3.15 22.25
CA SER A 2 -21.85 -1.81 22.06
C SER A 2 -21.18 -1.71 20.67
N PRO A 3 -21.41 -0.63 19.90
CA PRO A 3 -20.76 -0.40 18.63
C PRO A 3 -19.38 0.22 18.87
N VAL A 4 -18.31 -0.58 18.85
CA VAL A 4 -16.95 -0.11 19.19
C VAL A 4 -16.14 0.35 17.96
N GLY A 5 -16.69 0.26 16.75
CA GLY A 5 -15.93 0.59 15.53
C GLY A 5 -16.09 2.00 14.96
N ALA A 6 -17.15 2.73 15.34
CA ALA A 6 -17.51 4.00 14.66
C ALA A 6 -17.07 5.26 15.41
N SER A 7 -16.83 5.19 16.72
CA SER A 7 -16.57 6.36 17.57
C SER A 7 -15.14 6.88 17.50
N GLN A 8 -14.15 6.02 17.22
CA GLN A 8 -12.75 6.45 17.13
C GLN A 8 -12.44 7.15 15.80
N ALA A 9 -13.02 6.69 14.69
CA ALA A 9 -12.91 7.38 13.40
C ALA A 9 -13.72 8.68 13.34
N GLY A 10 -14.91 8.71 13.97
CA GLY A 10 -15.79 9.88 13.98
C GLY A 10 -15.30 11.06 14.83
N GLN A 11 -14.47 10.82 15.85
CA GLN A 11 -13.89 11.89 16.69
C GLN A 11 -12.66 12.55 16.05
N LEU A 12 -12.06 11.93 15.02
CA LEU A 12 -10.89 12.46 14.31
C LEU A 12 -11.25 13.54 13.26
N LEU A 13 -12.53 13.74 12.95
CA LEU A 13 -13.00 14.56 11.82
C LEU A 13 -13.56 15.94 12.22
N SER A 14 -13.48 16.34 13.49
CA SER A 14 -13.91 17.68 13.94
C SER A 14 -12.75 18.69 13.83
N SER A 15 -13.02 19.80 13.15
CA SER A 15 -12.12 20.54 12.23
C SER A 15 -10.98 21.41 12.80
N ASP A 16 -10.44 21.15 13.99
CA ASP A 16 -9.23 21.86 14.50
C ASP A 16 -8.08 20.91 14.90
N ASN A 17 -8.34 19.60 15.04
CA ASN A 17 -7.38 18.60 15.53
C ASN A 17 -6.94 17.58 14.46
N ALA A 18 -7.41 17.72 13.22
CA ALA A 18 -7.11 16.77 12.15
C ALA A 18 -5.60 16.69 11.83
N VAL A 19 -4.88 17.82 11.97
CA VAL A 19 -3.43 17.88 11.77
C VAL A 19 -2.70 17.12 12.89
N ASP A 20 -3.03 17.36 14.16
CA ASP A 20 -2.39 16.67 15.29
C ASP A 20 -2.74 15.18 15.32
N ALA A 21 -3.97 14.82 14.95
CA ALA A 21 -4.37 13.43 14.74
C ALA A 21 -3.54 12.75 13.64
N SER A 22 -3.33 13.43 12.51
CA SER A 22 -2.52 12.91 11.41
C SER A 22 -1.04 12.76 11.80
N ILE A 23 -0.50 13.71 12.58
CA ILE A 23 0.87 13.66 13.09
C ILE A 23 1.04 12.54 14.12
N GLY A 24 0.08 12.36 15.04
CA GLY A 24 0.10 11.28 16.02
C GLY A 24 0.04 9.91 15.37
N TYR A 25 -0.79 9.76 14.33
CA TYR A 25 -0.88 8.53 13.56
C TYR A 25 0.39 8.27 12.71
N ALA A 26 0.98 9.29 12.10
CA ALA A 26 2.25 9.15 11.40
C ALA A 26 3.40 8.76 12.36
N ARG A 27 3.41 9.32 13.58
CA ARG A 27 4.35 8.93 14.64
C ARG A 27 4.13 7.49 15.08
N SER A 28 2.90 7.03 15.24
CA SER A 28 2.63 5.64 15.65
C SER A 28 3.08 4.64 14.58
N ILE A 29 2.93 4.95 13.30
CA ILE A 29 3.55 4.17 12.21
C ILE A 29 5.08 4.13 12.39
N GLY A 30 5.71 5.28 12.60
CA GLY A 30 7.16 5.37 12.79
C GLY A 30 7.66 4.57 13.99
N GLU A 31 7.00 4.69 15.14
CA GLU A 31 7.34 3.97 16.37
C GLU A 31 7.16 2.45 16.21
N ASN A 32 6.08 2.00 15.56
CA ASN A 32 5.83 0.57 15.30
C ASN A 32 6.86 -0.06 14.35
N LEU A 33 7.34 0.70 13.36
CA LEU A 33 8.41 0.25 12.46
C LEU A 33 9.75 0.10 13.19
N ILE A 34 10.02 0.96 14.18
CA ILE A 34 11.26 0.95 14.97
C ILE A 34 11.23 -0.18 16.03
N ASN A 35 10.08 -0.45 16.65
CA ASN A 35 9.94 -1.40 17.76
C ASN A 35 9.77 -2.87 17.35
N HIS A 36 10.23 -3.27 16.16
CA HIS A 36 10.12 -4.63 15.61
C HIS A 36 8.67 -5.16 15.42
N ASP A 37 7.64 -4.38 15.74
CA ASP A 37 6.21 -4.69 15.52
C ASP A 37 5.75 -4.39 14.09
N TRP A 38 6.68 -4.19 13.17
CA TRP A 38 6.42 -3.95 11.75
C TRP A 38 5.52 -5.02 11.13
N LEU A 39 5.56 -6.27 11.62
CA LEU A 39 4.68 -7.36 11.18
C LEU A 39 3.19 -7.09 11.46
N ASN A 40 2.86 -6.40 12.55
CA ASN A 40 1.49 -6.04 12.90
C ASN A 40 0.97 -4.87 12.06
N LEU A 41 1.88 -4.01 11.59
CA LEU A 41 1.54 -2.92 10.71
C LEU A 41 1.29 -3.41 9.28
N VAL A 42 1.95 -4.48 8.87
CA VAL A 42 1.85 -4.98 7.50
C VAL A 42 0.53 -5.67 7.31
N GLY A 43 -0.35 -5.03 6.55
CA GLY A 43 -1.64 -5.60 6.21
C GLY A 43 -1.49 -6.90 5.42
N HIS A 44 -0.52 -6.95 4.49
CA HIS A 44 -0.19 -8.15 3.70
C HIS A 44 1.31 -8.18 3.39
N ALA A 45 2.01 -9.23 3.84
CA ALA A 45 3.39 -9.54 3.44
C ALA A 45 3.40 -10.78 2.55
N ARG A 46 4.10 -10.73 1.42
CA ARG A 46 4.31 -11.90 0.56
C ARG A 46 5.79 -12.10 0.32
N PHE A 47 6.29 -13.27 0.70
CA PHE A 47 7.65 -13.70 0.40
C PHE A 47 7.60 -14.91 -0.53
N GLN A 48 8.32 -14.87 -1.64
CA GLN A 48 8.49 -16.01 -2.52
C GLN A 48 9.97 -16.23 -2.79
N PHE A 49 10.40 -17.48 -2.62
CA PHE A 49 11.77 -17.89 -2.86
C PHE A 49 11.79 -18.94 -3.97
N GLY A 50 12.44 -18.61 -5.09
CA GLY A 50 12.68 -19.51 -6.19
C GLY A 50 14.02 -20.25 -6.03
N SER A 51 14.10 -21.47 -6.55
CA SER A 51 15.29 -22.34 -6.47
C SER A 51 16.57 -21.70 -7.08
N ASN A 52 16.44 -20.68 -7.92
CA ASN A 52 17.53 -19.99 -8.62
C ASN A 52 18.01 -18.68 -7.93
N LYS A 53 17.98 -18.60 -6.59
CA LYS A 53 18.30 -17.36 -5.83
C LYS A 53 17.40 -16.16 -6.22
N GLN A 54 16.20 -16.44 -6.71
CA GLN A 54 15.18 -15.42 -6.96
C GLN A 54 14.41 -15.21 -5.66
N GLY A 55 14.36 -13.97 -5.19
CA GLY A 55 13.63 -13.57 -4.00
C GLY A 55 12.67 -12.44 -4.35
N ASP A 56 11.40 -12.65 -4.06
CA ASP A 56 10.36 -11.63 -4.14
C ASP A 56 9.85 -11.35 -2.73
N ALA A 57 9.84 -10.08 -2.35
CA ALA A 57 9.26 -9.60 -1.11
C ALA A 57 8.33 -8.43 -1.42
N ASP A 58 7.02 -8.60 -1.22
CA ASP A 58 6.04 -7.54 -1.36
C ASP A 58 5.43 -7.22 0.02
N LEU A 59 5.31 -5.93 0.31
CA LEU A 59 4.82 -5.38 1.56
C LEU A 59 3.72 -4.38 1.26
N LEU A 60 2.52 -4.61 1.78
CA LEU A 60 1.44 -3.62 1.77
C LEU A 60 1.27 -3.05 3.18
N VAL A 61 1.49 -1.75 3.30
CA VAL A 61 1.38 -1.00 4.54
C VAL A 61 0.11 -0.14 4.47
N PRO A 62 -0.94 -0.44 5.27
CA PRO A 62 -2.09 0.42 5.42
C PRO A 62 -1.62 1.73 6.07
N LEU A 63 -1.68 2.81 5.29
CA LEU A 63 -1.36 4.14 5.77
C LEU A 63 -2.57 4.82 6.39
N ILE A 64 -3.79 4.58 5.95
CA ILE A 64 -5.00 5.03 6.65
C ILE A 64 -6.05 3.96 6.42
N ASP A 65 -6.49 3.30 7.49
CA ASP A 65 -7.49 2.26 7.44
C ASP A 65 -8.80 2.76 8.06
N ASN A 66 -9.77 3.06 7.20
CA ASN A 66 -11.13 3.41 7.59
C ASN A 66 -12.08 2.28 7.19
N PRO A 67 -13.25 2.14 7.85
CA PRO A 67 -14.22 1.08 7.53
C PRO A 67 -14.61 0.98 6.06
N ASN A 68 -14.61 2.11 5.35
CA ASN A 68 -15.00 2.18 3.94
C ASN A 68 -13.84 2.59 3.02
N SER A 69 -12.65 2.90 3.52
CA SER A 69 -11.55 3.35 2.64
C SER A 69 -10.19 2.93 3.17
N LEU A 70 -9.30 2.56 2.26
CA LEU A 70 -7.92 2.21 2.58
C LEU A 70 -6.97 3.07 1.74
N PHE A 71 -6.19 3.91 2.41
CA PHE A 71 -4.98 4.49 1.83
C PHE A 71 -3.80 3.61 2.21
N PHE A 72 -2.99 3.21 1.24
CA PHE A 72 -1.90 2.25 1.47
C PHE A 72 -0.65 2.61 0.68
N SER A 73 0.48 2.17 1.20
CA SER A 73 1.75 2.12 0.50
C SER A 73 2.10 0.67 0.20
N GLN A 74 2.70 0.43 -0.95
CA GLN A 74 3.18 -0.88 -1.37
C GLN A 74 4.68 -0.78 -1.63
N LEU A 75 5.47 -1.63 -0.99
CA LEU A 75 6.90 -1.77 -1.24
C LEU A 75 7.17 -3.17 -1.75
N GLY A 76 7.80 -3.28 -2.90
CA GLY A 76 8.23 -4.53 -3.50
C GLY A 76 9.74 -4.55 -3.65
N LEU A 77 10.37 -5.68 -3.33
CA LEU A 77 11.76 -5.96 -3.62
C LEU A 77 11.84 -7.29 -4.36
N ARG A 78 12.36 -7.23 -5.58
CA ARG A 78 12.59 -8.39 -6.42
C ARG A 78 14.08 -8.50 -6.71
N ALA A 79 14.72 -9.51 -6.15
CA ALA A 79 16.13 -9.79 -6.32
C ALA A 79 16.30 -11.08 -7.12
N ASN A 80 16.88 -10.96 -8.31
CA ASN A 80 17.31 -12.08 -9.13
C ASN A 80 18.84 -12.08 -9.24
N SER A 81 19.42 -13.19 -9.69
CA SER A 81 20.88 -13.36 -9.86
C SER A 81 21.60 -12.22 -10.59
N GLU A 82 20.90 -11.48 -11.46
CA GLU A 82 21.48 -10.45 -12.32
C GLU A 82 20.84 -9.07 -12.15
N ARG A 83 19.71 -8.95 -11.45
CA ARG A 83 18.96 -7.69 -11.35
C ARG A 83 18.24 -7.59 -10.03
N THR A 84 18.35 -6.43 -9.40
CA THR A 84 17.55 -6.05 -8.24
C THR A 84 16.63 -4.91 -8.62
N THR A 85 15.33 -5.13 -8.50
CA THR A 85 14.30 -4.12 -8.77
C THR A 85 13.54 -3.84 -7.50
N SER A 86 13.41 -2.56 -7.16
CA SER A 86 12.54 -2.09 -6.09
C SER A 86 11.31 -1.43 -6.68
N ASN A 87 10.14 -1.73 -6.14
CA ASN A 87 8.88 -1.07 -6.47
C ASN A 87 8.40 -0.29 -5.23
N LEU A 88 8.05 0.97 -5.41
CA LEU A 88 7.39 1.78 -4.39
C LEU A 88 6.10 2.32 -4.97
N GLY A 89 4.97 1.98 -4.37
CA GLY A 89 3.65 2.42 -4.79
C GLY A 89 2.84 3.03 -3.68
N LEU A 90 1.89 3.86 -4.07
CA LEU A 90 0.84 4.41 -3.22
C LEU A 90 -0.50 4.10 -3.88
N GLY A 91 -1.50 3.79 -3.07
CA GLY A 91 -2.82 3.50 -3.58
C GLY A 91 -3.92 3.89 -2.62
N TYR A 92 -5.11 4.05 -3.18
CA TYR A 92 -6.32 4.33 -2.47
C TYR A 92 -7.42 3.40 -2.95
N ARG A 93 -8.15 2.80 -2.01
CA ARG A 93 -9.34 1.98 -2.26
C ARG A 93 -10.52 2.55 -1.49
N GLN A 94 -11.67 2.57 -2.13
CA GLN A 94 -12.96 2.91 -1.55
C GLN A 94 -13.87 1.69 -1.65
N TYR A 95 -14.57 1.37 -0.57
CA TYR A 95 -15.52 0.27 -0.43
C TYR A 95 -16.92 0.85 -0.20
N GLN A 96 -17.86 0.54 -1.09
CA GLN A 96 -19.23 1.03 -1.01
C GLN A 96 -20.22 0.02 -1.58
N ASN A 97 -21.19 -0.41 -0.78
CA ASN A 97 -22.33 -1.23 -1.22
C ASN A 97 -21.93 -2.50 -2.02
N GLY A 98 -20.87 -3.21 -1.61
CA GLY A 98 -20.37 -4.41 -2.31
C GLY A 98 -19.44 -4.12 -3.51
N TRP A 99 -19.22 -2.84 -3.82
CA TRP A 99 -18.24 -2.40 -4.80
C TRP A 99 -16.98 -1.93 -4.11
N MET A 100 -15.82 -2.21 -4.71
CA MET A 100 -14.55 -1.59 -4.39
C MET A 100 -14.03 -0.91 -5.65
N TRP A 101 -13.61 0.33 -5.54
CA TRP A 101 -12.86 0.97 -6.61
C TRP A 101 -11.63 1.64 -6.03
N GLY A 102 -10.57 1.68 -6.81
CA GLY A 102 -9.31 2.20 -6.34
C GLY A 102 -8.39 2.58 -7.47
N GLY A 103 -7.38 3.36 -7.10
CA GLY A 103 -6.27 3.70 -7.94
C GLY A 103 -4.98 3.41 -7.21
N ASN A 104 -3.96 3.00 -7.94
CA ASN A 104 -2.61 2.92 -7.43
C ASN A 104 -1.64 3.56 -8.42
N SER A 105 -0.54 4.07 -7.90
CA SER A 105 0.59 4.54 -8.68
C SER A 105 1.81 3.84 -8.13
N PHE A 106 2.65 3.30 -8.99
CA PHE A 106 3.87 2.62 -8.60
C PHE A 106 5.06 3.16 -9.36
N TYR A 107 6.19 3.22 -8.67
CA TYR A 107 7.49 3.59 -9.19
C TYR A 107 8.39 2.36 -9.10
N ASP A 108 8.70 1.79 -10.25
CA ASP A 108 9.69 0.72 -10.38
C ASP A 108 11.05 1.34 -10.65
N TYR A 109 12.03 0.96 -9.84
CA TYR A 109 13.43 1.33 -10.02
C TYR A 109 14.29 0.09 -10.16
N ASP A 110 14.89 -0.09 -11.33
CA ASP A 110 15.90 -1.11 -11.57
C ASP A 110 17.26 -0.60 -11.08
N ILE A 111 17.67 -1.07 -9.91
CA ILE A 111 18.91 -0.66 -9.24
C ILE A 111 20.14 -1.08 -10.06
N THR A 112 20.04 -2.18 -10.79
CA THR A 112 21.15 -2.72 -11.59
C THR A 112 21.21 -2.09 -12.99
N GLY A 113 20.03 -1.83 -13.58
CA GLY A 113 19.91 -1.30 -14.94
C GLY A 113 19.76 0.22 -15.05
N GLY A 114 19.59 0.94 -13.94
CA GLY A 114 19.38 2.40 -13.92
C GLY A 114 18.07 2.87 -14.56
N ASN A 115 17.10 1.97 -14.74
CA ASN A 115 15.84 2.27 -15.43
C ASN A 115 14.74 2.57 -14.42
N SER A 116 14.00 3.64 -14.68
CA SER A 116 12.82 4.00 -13.90
C SER A 116 11.55 3.89 -14.73
N ARG A 117 10.49 3.34 -14.13
CA ARG A 117 9.16 3.28 -14.74
C ARG A 117 8.15 3.76 -13.73
N ILE A 118 7.19 4.56 -14.17
CA ILE A 118 5.99 4.83 -13.40
C ILE A 118 4.85 4.07 -14.05
N GLY A 119 4.05 3.41 -13.23
CA GLY A 119 2.77 2.93 -13.67
C GLY A 119 1.64 3.45 -12.81
N LEU A 120 0.47 3.46 -13.42
CA LEU A 120 -0.80 3.85 -12.82
C LEU A 120 -1.75 2.68 -13.01
N GLY A 121 -2.30 2.18 -11.92
CA GLY A 121 -3.31 1.14 -11.88
C GLY A 121 -4.66 1.69 -11.47
N GLY A 122 -5.72 1.17 -12.08
CA GLY A 122 -7.10 1.32 -11.65
C GLY A 122 -7.67 -0.04 -11.30
N GLU A 123 -8.40 -0.13 -10.20
CA GLU A 123 -9.05 -1.34 -9.70
C GLU A 123 -10.55 -1.07 -9.55
N LEU A 124 -11.39 -2.00 -10.01
CA LEU A 124 -12.83 -1.98 -9.81
C LEU A 124 -13.30 -3.41 -9.55
N TRP A 125 -13.66 -3.71 -8.31
CA TRP A 125 -14.17 -5.00 -7.88
C TRP A 125 -15.64 -4.87 -7.46
N ALA A 126 -16.41 -5.92 -7.69
CA ALA A 126 -17.76 -6.14 -7.20
C ALA A 126 -17.88 -7.62 -6.77
N ASP A 127 -19.00 -8.01 -6.17
CA ASP A 127 -19.21 -9.34 -5.58
C ASP A 127 -18.80 -10.53 -6.49
N TYR A 128 -18.89 -10.39 -7.81
CA TYR A 128 -18.53 -11.42 -8.79
C TYR A 128 -17.61 -10.93 -9.91
N LEU A 129 -17.12 -9.70 -9.83
CA LEU A 129 -16.35 -9.06 -10.90
C LEU A 129 -15.08 -8.44 -10.35
N LYS A 130 -13.93 -8.74 -10.94
CA LYS A 130 -12.67 -8.06 -10.62
C LYS A 130 -12.08 -7.52 -11.92
N LEU A 131 -12.08 -6.21 -12.06
CA LEU A 131 -11.45 -5.50 -13.16
C LEU A 131 -10.23 -4.75 -12.64
N THR A 132 -9.12 -4.91 -13.34
CA THR A 132 -7.86 -4.22 -13.07
C THR A 132 -7.27 -3.73 -14.38
N VAL A 133 -6.94 -2.46 -14.44
CA VAL A 133 -6.31 -1.81 -15.60
C VAL A 133 -5.00 -1.22 -15.13
N ASN A 134 -3.88 -1.57 -15.77
CA ASN A 134 -2.57 -1.03 -15.44
C ASN A 134 -1.97 -0.37 -16.68
N GLY A 135 -1.67 0.93 -16.59
CA GLY A 135 -0.94 1.69 -17.59
C GLY A 135 0.50 1.88 -17.14
N TYR A 136 1.45 1.61 -18.03
CA TYR A 136 2.89 1.77 -17.74
C TYR A 136 3.46 2.89 -18.61
N LEU A 137 4.06 3.88 -17.97
CA LEU A 137 4.78 4.97 -18.62
C LEU A 137 6.27 4.82 -18.32
N ARG A 138 7.05 4.59 -19.38
CA ARG A 138 8.52 4.57 -19.28
C ARG A 138 9.00 6.02 -19.17
N ILE A 139 9.79 6.33 -18.14
CA ILE A 139 10.27 7.70 -17.88
C ILE A 139 11.70 7.92 -18.39
N THR A 140 12.46 6.85 -18.62
CA THR A 140 13.86 6.93 -19.10
C THR A 140 13.97 6.68 -20.61
N ASP A 141 14.68 7.55 -21.33
CA ASP A 141 15.30 7.28 -22.64
C ASP A 141 16.62 6.54 -22.42
#